data_AF-A0A9X4EQ36-F1
#
_entry.id   AF-A0A9X4EQ36-F1
#
_cell.length_a   1.000
_cell.length_b   1.000
_cell.length_c   1.000
_cell.angle_alpha   90.00
_cell.angle_beta   90.00
_cell.angle_gamma   90.00
#
_symmetry.space_group_name_H-M   'P 1'
#
loop_
_entity.id
_entity.type
_entity.pdbx_description
1 polymer ?
#
loop_
_entity_poly.entity_id
_entity_poly.type
_entity_poly.pdbx_seq_one_letter_code
_entity_poly.pdbx_strand_id
1 'polypeptide(L)' 'MTHFLDERAATTLLRNHGFNNLDIECVLDLTGSVSHQGADRWASDKIERIAKRAYWLGKRELAPEVCC' A
#
# COMPACT_ATOMS: atom_id res chain seq x y z
N MET A 1 -4.27 -14.36 -13.19
CA MET A 1 -3.84 -13.24 -14.07
C MET A 1 -3.58 -12.06 -13.16
N THR A 2 -2.39 -11.46 -13.24
CA THR A 2 -2.04 -10.28 -12.44
C THR A 2 -2.64 -9.04 -13.11
N HIS A 3 -3.57 -8.37 -12.41
CA HIS A 3 -4.16 -7.12 -12.85
C HIS A 3 -3.36 -5.94 -12.28
N PHE A 4 -3.09 -4.92 -13.09
CA PHE A 4 -2.32 -3.75 -12.70
C PHE A 4 -3.25 -2.56 -12.42
N LEU A 5 -3.06 -1.92 -11.26
CA LEU A 5 -3.84 -0.77 -10.81
C LEU A 5 -2.99 0.50 -10.97
N ASP A 6 -3.62 1.61 -11.38
CA ASP A 6 -3.03 2.93 -11.09
C ASP A 6 -3.17 3.27 -9.61
N GLU A 7 -2.50 4.34 -9.21
CA GLU A 7 -2.47 4.86 -7.85
C GLU A 7 -3.89 5.11 -7.32
N ARG A 8 -4.77 5.69 -8.14
CA ARG A 8 -6.15 6.01 -7.75
C ARG A 8 -6.95 4.74 -7.47
N ALA A 9 -6.84 3.74 -8.33
CA ALA A 9 -7.53 2.47 -8.16
C ALA A 9 -6.97 1.68 -6.95
N ALA A 10 -5.65 1.67 -6.78
CA ALA A 10 -4.99 1.02 -5.63
C ALA A 10 -5.36 1.70 -4.30
N THR A 11 -5.38 3.03 -4.27
CA THR A 11 -5.83 3.84 -3.11
C THR A 11 -7.28 3.53 -2.76
N THR A 12 -8.16 3.45 -3.76
CA THR A 12 -9.58 3.15 -3.56
C THR A 12 -9.77 1.74 -3.00
N LEU A 13 -9.04 0.75 -3.53
CA LEU A 13 -9.04 -0.62 -3.02
C LEU A 13 -8.66 -0.66 -1.54
N LEU A 14 -7.56 -0.01 -1.15
CA LEU A 14 -7.06 -0.02 0.22
C LEU A 14 -7.97 0.77 1.18
N ARG A 15 -8.55 1.89 0.75
CA ARG A 15 -9.58 2.61 1.54
C ARG A 15 -10.80 1.75 1.83
N ASN A 16 -11.25 0.95 0.86
CA ASN A 16 -12.36 0.03 1.06
C ASN A 16 -12.04 -1.08 2.07
N HIS A 17 -10.75 -1.36 2.29
CA HIS A 17 -10.26 -2.24 3.36
C HIS A 17 -10.05 -1.53 4.71
N GLY A 18 -10.36 -0.24 4.81
CA GLY A 18 -10.26 0.55 6.05
C GLY A 18 -8.89 1.13 6.33
N PHE A 19 -7.96 1.11 5.37
CA PHE A 19 -6.65 1.73 5.51
C PHE A 19 -6.78 3.25 5.50
N ASN A 20 -6.06 3.93 6.40
CA ASN A 20 -5.93 5.39 6.37
C ASN A 20 -4.90 5.82 5.29
N ASN A 21 -4.76 7.12 5.02
CA ASN A 21 -3.87 7.60 3.96
C ASN A 21 -2.39 7.20 4.18
N LEU A 22 -1.90 7.25 5.42
CA LEU A 22 -0.51 6.90 5.74
C LEU A 22 -0.25 5.40 5.53
N ASP A 23 -1.20 4.56 5.95
CA ASP A 23 -1.10 3.12 5.75
C ASP A 23 -1.15 2.76 4.25
N ILE A 24 -1.93 3.51 3.46
CA ILE A 24 -2.00 3.34 2.01
C ILE A 24 -0.65 3.63 1.37
N GLU A 25 -0.03 4.77 1.69
CA GLU A 25 1.30 5.13 1.21
C GLU A 25 2.31 4.04 1.56
N CYS A 26 2.32 3.56 2.80
CA CYS A 26 3.19 2.46 3.24
C CYS A 26 2.97 1.18 2.43
N VAL A 27 1.71 0.80 2.18
CA VAL A 27 1.40 -0.41 1.40
C VAL A 27 1.83 -0.26 -0.06
N LEU A 28 1.63 0.91 -0.67
CA LEU A 28 2.02 1.17 -2.05
C LEU A 28 3.55 1.16 -2.21
N ASP A 29 4.27 1.77 -1.28
CA ASP A 29 5.74 1.77 -1.23
C ASP A 29 6.29 0.35 -1.07
N LEU A 30 5.76 -0.42 -0.11
CA LEU A 30 6.19 -1.80 0.12
C LEU A 30 5.82 -2.75 -1.02
N THR A 31 4.74 -2.46 -1.75
CA THR A 31 4.37 -3.24 -2.93
C THR A 31 5.38 -3.04 -4.06
N GLY A 32 5.87 -1.81 -4.22
CA GLY A 32 6.69 -1.37 -5.33
C GLY A 32 5.87 -1.23 -6.62
N SER A 33 5.89 -0.05 -7.21
CA SER A 33 5.32 0.16 -8.54
C SER A 33 6.20 -0.50 -9.61
N VAL A 34 5.58 -0.81 -10.74
CA VAL A 34 6.29 -1.16 -11.98
C VAL A 34 5.85 -0.20 -13.07
N SER A 35 6.79 0.19 -13.92
CA SER A 35 6.45 0.95 -15.12
C SER A 35 5.70 0.04 -16.08
N HIS A 36 4.43 0.36 -16.35
CA HIS A 36 3.59 -0.37 -17.29
C HIS A 36 2.86 0.63 -18.18
N GLN A 37 3.09 0.53 -19.50
CA GLN A 37 2.56 1.49 -20.48
C GLN A 37 2.96 2.95 -20.19
N GLY A 38 4.16 3.18 -19.66
CA GLY A 38 4.69 4.53 -19.39
C GLY A 38 4.12 5.20 -18.13
N ALA A 39 3.35 4.47 -17.32
CA ALA A 39 2.85 4.95 -16.03
C ALA A 39 3.21 3.95 -14.92
N ASP A 40 3.35 4.46 -13.71
CA ASP A 40 3.54 3.62 -12.52
C ASP A 40 2.24 2.88 -12.20
N ARG A 41 2.36 1.56 -12.07
CA ARG A 41 1.26 0.67 -11.77
C ARG A 41 1.65 -0.33 -10.70
N TRP A 42 0.66 -0.76 -9.92
CA TRP A 42 0.83 -1.74 -8.85
C TRP A 42 0.12 -3.03 -9.21
N ALA A 43 0.79 -4.15 -9.00
CA ALA A 43 0.19 -5.46 -9.16
C ALA A 43 -0.83 -5.70 -8.04
N SER A 44 -2.11 -5.86 -8.39
CA SER A 44 -3.22 -6.02 -7.44
C SER A 44 -3.03 -7.19 -6.48
N ASP A 45 -2.52 -8.32 -6.96
CA ASP A 45 -2.19 -9.50 -6.15
C ASP A 45 -1.12 -9.20 -5.09
N LYS A 46 -0.10 -8.41 -5.42
CA LYS A 46 0.90 -7.95 -4.47
C LYS A 46 0.30 -6.98 -3.45
N ILE A 47 -0.51 -6.01 -3.89
CA ILE A 47 -1.20 -5.07 -2.98
C ILE A 47 -2.00 -5.87 -1.96
N GLU A 48 -2.85 -6.80 -2.40
CA GLU A 48 -3.64 -7.62 -1.51
C GLU A 48 -2.78 -8.45 -0.55
N ARG A 49 -1.68 -9.04 -1.04
CA ARG A 49 -0.77 -9.83 -0.21
C ARG A 49 -0.12 -8.98 0.88
N ILE A 50 0.31 -7.76 0.57
CA ILE A 50 0.90 -6.84 1.54
C ILE A 50 -0.18 -6.35 2.52
N ALA A 51 -1.33 -5.90 2.03
CA ALA A 51 -2.45 -5.45 2.85
C ALA A 51 -2.90 -6.53 3.85
N LYS A 52 -3.03 -7.80 3.42
CA LYS A 52 -3.34 -8.94 4.29
C LYS A 52 -2.28 -9.20 5.38
N ARG A 53 -1.03 -8.79 5.15
CA ARG A 53 0.10 -8.95 6.09
C ARG A 53 0.36 -7.70 6.92
N ALA A 54 -0.25 -6.57 6.60
CA ALA A 54 -0.08 -5.30 7.27
C ALA A 54 -0.86 -5.19 8.59
N TYR A 55 -0.99 -6.29 9.34
CA TYR A 55 -1.65 -6.32 10.66
C TYR A 55 -0.95 -5.41 11.69
N TRP A 56 0.28 -4.95 11.39
CA TRP A 56 1.08 -4.03 12.20
C TRP A 56 0.71 -2.55 12.03
N LEU A 57 0.09 -2.14 10.92
CA LEU A 57 -0.23 -0.72 10.65
C LEU A 57 -1.35 -0.19 11.57
N GLY A 58 -2.23 -1.06 12.06
CA GLY A 58 -3.34 -0.66 12.94
C GLY A 58 -3.06 -0.66 14.45
N LYS A 59 -1.84 -0.99 14.92
CA LYS A 59 -1.60 -1.24 16.38
C LYS A 59 -0.62 -0.32 17.09
N ARG A 60 0.22 0.45 16.39
CA ARG A 60 1.11 1.43 17.03
C ARG A 60 1.45 2.54 16.04
N GLU A 61 1.01 3.77 16.33
CA GLU A 61 1.89 4.91 16.05
C GLU A 61 3.23 4.56 16.71
N LEU A 62 4.26 4.32 15.89
CA LEU A 62 5.61 4.26 16.41
C LEU A 62 5.89 5.65 16.96
N ALA A 63 5.83 5.81 18.28
CA ALA A 63 6.30 7.03 18.91
C ALA A 63 7.71 7.30 18.37
N PRO A 64 8.03 8.52 17.92
CA PRO A 64 9.36 8.85 17.45
C PRO A 64 10.29 8.88 18.66
N GLU A 65 10.78 7.71 19.08
CA GLU A 65 11.96 7.62 19.92
C GLU A 65 13.18 7.74 19.02
N VAL A 66 13.34 8.91 18.38
CA VAL A 66 14.66 9.43 18.06
C VAL A 66 15.06 10.30 19.24
N CYS A 67 15.43 9.65 20.34
CA CYS A 67 16.19 10.30 21.40
C CYS A 67 17.66 10.26 21.01
N CYS A 68 18.20 11.43 20.64
CA CYS A 68 19.61 11.75 20.82
C CYS A 68 19.78 12.48 22.15
#